data_AF-A0A537KIM1-F1
#
_entry.id   AF-A0A537KIM1-F1
#
_cell.length_a   1.000
_cell.length_b   1.000
_cell.length_c   1.000
_cell.angle_alpha   90.00
_cell.angle_beta   90.00
_cell.angle_gamma   90.00
#
_symmetry.space_group_name_H-M   'P 1'
#
loop_
_entity.id
_entity.type
_entity.pdbx_description
1 polymer ?
#
loop_
_entity_poly.entity_id
_entity_poly.type
_entity_poly.pdbx_seq_one_letter_code
_entity_poly.pdbx_strand_id
1 'polypeptide(L)'
;MDQPIPIPGEISEEIPKPELEEPKNKTNVWLRSLGSLALFLVVGYFFFRHNWTWVMILTAVVVFHEMGHFFAMKIYKYQELGIFFIPLMGAYVSGKKQEVSQKQSAVILLAGPLPGIILGLLSHFIAEQTDIYFFEKLAWILVFLNLLNLLPVYPLDGGQLLHRLFLDDYNILGKIFVIISAGLMIWVAFSSAFYPLLFFPFMMLTRMFGDLQHERIEKKIEAEGINLMKTYEEITPEEYWKIRNAVIRYYPQFKDVNPAPPYEISSKEEQIITTIQGLLQRSLTQDLSIGGKILILVIWILPFAAPFFLDLSSITNLF
;
A
#
# COMPACT_ATOMS: atom_id res chain seq x y z
N MET A 1 -52.15 -49.38 -25.84
CA MET A 1 -50.70 -49.15 -25.73
C MET A 1 -50.54 -47.74 -25.20
N ASP A 2 -50.74 -47.58 -23.90
CA ASP A 2 -50.48 -46.31 -23.20
C ASP A 2 -49.00 -46.27 -22.89
N GLN A 3 -48.28 -45.33 -23.50
CA GLN A 3 -46.92 -45.03 -23.08
C GLN A 3 -46.99 -44.12 -21.84
N PRO A 4 -46.19 -44.38 -20.80
CA PRO A 4 -46.14 -43.50 -19.65
C PRO A 4 -45.55 -42.14 -20.06
N ILE A 5 -46.17 -41.08 -19.54
CA ILE A 5 -45.74 -39.68 -19.66
C ILE A 5 -44.30 -39.59 -19.15
N PRO A 6 -43.35 -39.00 -19.91
CA PRO A 6 -42.00 -38.80 -19.41
C PRO A 6 -42.05 -37.82 -18.23
N ILE A 7 -41.50 -38.26 -17.10
CA ILE A 7 -41.30 -37.45 -15.89
C ILE A 7 -40.44 -36.24 -16.31
N PRO A 8 -40.83 -34.99 -16.01
CA PRO A 8 -39.95 -33.85 -16.21
C PRO A 8 -38.69 -34.10 -15.39
N GLY A 9 -37.57 -34.30 -16.08
CA GLY A 9 -36.27 -34.28 -15.44
C GLY A 9 -36.11 -32.95 -14.72
N GLU A 10 -35.73 -33.01 -13.46
CA GLU A 10 -35.09 -31.91 -12.76
C GLU A 10 -33.90 -31.44 -13.61
N ILE A 11 -34.13 -30.45 -14.46
CA ILE A 11 -33.05 -29.58 -14.91
C ILE A 11 -32.96 -28.52 -13.81
N SER A 12 -32.33 -28.88 -12.68
CA SER A 12 -31.66 -27.84 -11.90
C SER A 12 -30.54 -27.33 -12.81
N GLU A 13 -30.81 -26.28 -13.60
CA GLU A 13 -29.75 -25.52 -14.25
C GLU A 13 -28.80 -25.09 -13.13
N GLU A 14 -27.65 -25.78 -13.06
CA GLU A 14 -26.65 -25.54 -12.04
C GLU A 14 -26.18 -24.09 -12.22
N ILE A 15 -26.53 -23.24 -11.25
CA ILE A 15 -26.26 -21.81 -11.32
C ILE A 15 -24.75 -21.63 -11.54
N PRO A 16 -24.30 -21.08 -12.67
CA PRO A 16 -22.88 -21.06 -12.99
C PRO A 16 -22.14 -20.05 -12.12
N LYS A 17 -21.10 -20.47 -11.41
CA LYS A 17 -20.14 -19.56 -10.76
C LYS A 17 -18.85 -19.54 -11.60
N PRO A 18 -18.47 -18.41 -12.20
CA PRO A 18 -17.25 -18.34 -12.99
C PRO A 18 -16.01 -18.66 -12.14
N GLU A 19 -15.11 -19.47 -12.69
CA GLU A 19 -13.80 -19.70 -12.10
C GLU A 19 -12.90 -18.46 -12.27
N LEU A 20 -11.94 -18.32 -11.36
CA LEU A 20 -10.96 -17.23 -11.43
C LEU A 20 -9.95 -17.52 -12.55
N GLU A 21 -10.09 -16.87 -13.70
CA GLU A 21 -9.03 -16.83 -14.69
C GLU A 21 -7.91 -15.89 -14.21
N GLU A 22 -6.65 -16.34 -14.27
CA GLU A 22 -5.52 -15.43 -14.07
C GLU A 22 -5.51 -14.37 -15.19
N PRO A 23 -5.26 -13.09 -14.87
CA PRO A 23 -5.31 -12.02 -15.86
C PRO A 23 -4.36 -12.30 -17.02
N LYS A 24 -4.89 -12.27 -18.26
CA LYS A 24 -4.19 -12.66 -19.50
C LYS A 24 -2.97 -11.79 -19.85
N ASN A 25 -2.84 -10.62 -19.25
CA ASN A 25 -1.74 -9.67 -19.47
C ASN A 25 -1.00 -9.35 -18.16
N LYS A 26 -0.22 -10.31 -17.64
CA LYS A 26 0.78 -10.02 -16.61
C LYS A 26 1.95 -9.27 -17.24
N THR A 27 1.84 -7.95 -17.39
CA THR A 27 3.02 -7.11 -17.72
C THR A 27 4.12 -7.39 -16.71
N ASN A 28 5.33 -7.68 -17.20
CA ASN A 28 6.44 -8.10 -16.34
C ASN A 28 6.75 -7.01 -15.29
N VAL A 29 6.49 -7.31 -14.02
CA VAL A 29 6.72 -6.41 -12.87
C VAL A 29 8.15 -5.88 -12.88
N TRP A 30 9.13 -6.73 -13.19
CA TRP A 30 10.54 -6.36 -13.26
C TRP A 30 10.84 -5.34 -14.35
N LEU A 31 10.19 -5.44 -15.51
CA LEU A 31 10.36 -4.48 -16.60
C LEU A 31 9.85 -3.10 -16.18
N ARG A 32 8.71 -3.05 -15.47
CA ARG A 32 8.15 -1.81 -14.94
C ARG A 32 9.04 -1.22 -13.84
N SER A 33 9.59 -2.07 -12.95
CA SER A 33 10.57 -1.65 -11.94
C SER A 33 11.81 -1.02 -12.58
N LEU A 34 12.42 -1.69 -13.57
CA LEU A 34 13.58 -1.17 -14.30
C LEU A 34 13.27 0.13 -15.04
N GLY A 35 12.11 0.21 -15.71
CA GLY A 35 11.67 1.43 -16.38
C GLY A 35 11.48 2.60 -15.41
N SER A 36 10.89 2.34 -14.24
CA SER A 36 10.70 3.36 -13.20
C SER A 36 12.03 3.84 -12.59
N LEU A 37 12.99 2.93 -12.38
CA LEU A 37 14.33 3.27 -11.90
C LEU A 37 15.08 4.12 -12.93
N ALA A 38 15.03 3.75 -14.21
CA ALA A 38 15.66 4.53 -15.27
C ALA A 38 15.10 5.96 -15.31
N LEU A 39 13.77 6.11 -15.24
CA LEU A 39 13.13 7.43 -15.19
C LEU A 39 13.55 8.22 -13.93
N PHE A 40 13.58 7.56 -12.77
CA PHE A 40 14.04 8.17 -11.52
C PHE A 40 15.47 8.72 -11.63
N LEU A 41 16.39 7.93 -12.20
CA LEU A 41 17.79 8.34 -12.39
C LEU A 41 17.91 9.51 -13.36
N VAL A 42 17.20 9.48 -14.49
CA VAL A 42 17.24 10.55 -15.50
C VAL A 42 16.69 11.86 -14.93
N VAL A 43 15.50 11.83 -14.31
CA VAL A 43 14.90 13.02 -13.72
C VAL A 43 15.75 13.55 -12.56
N GLY A 44 16.25 12.65 -11.70
CA GLY A 44 17.15 13.00 -10.60
C GLY A 44 18.43 13.68 -11.10
N TYR A 45 19.04 13.17 -12.18
CA TYR A 45 20.23 13.75 -12.78
C TYR A 45 20.03 15.20 -13.21
N PHE A 46 18.92 15.51 -13.89
CA PHE A 46 18.62 16.89 -14.27
C PHE A 46 18.27 17.76 -13.05
N PHE A 47 17.51 17.23 -12.09
CA PHE A 47 17.12 17.96 -10.88
C PHE A 47 18.31 18.36 -10.02
N PHE A 48 19.25 17.44 -9.79
CA PHE A 48 20.48 17.70 -9.04
C PHE A 48 21.59 18.34 -9.89
N ARG A 49 21.22 19.10 -10.93
CA ARG A 49 22.14 19.86 -11.79
C ARG A 49 23.31 19.01 -12.31
N HIS A 50 23.03 17.81 -12.80
CA HIS A 50 24.00 16.90 -13.40
C HIS A 50 25.00 16.28 -12.40
N ASN A 51 24.69 16.28 -11.09
CA ASN A 51 25.54 15.68 -10.08
C ASN A 51 25.22 14.18 -9.87
N TRP A 52 25.97 13.31 -10.55
CA TRP A 52 25.81 11.85 -10.44
C TRP A 52 26.05 11.32 -9.03
N THR A 53 26.97 11.90 -8.26
CA THR A 53 27.27 11.44 -6.90
C THR A 53 26.05 11.56 -5.99
N TRP A 54 25.36 12.71 -6.01
CA TRP A 54 24.14 12.90 -5.22
C TRP A 54 23.03 11.95 -5.64
N VAL A 55 22.80 11.80 -6.96
CA VAL A 55 21.77 10.89 -7.47
C VAL A 55 22.04 9.45 -7.02
N MET A 56 23.28 8.97 -7.15
CA MET A 56 23.64 7.60 -6.79
C MET A 56 23.55 7.34 -5.29
N ILE A 57 23.97 8.29 -4.44
CA ILE A 57 23.83 8.17 -2.99
C ILE A 57 22.35 8.12 -2.60
N LEU A 58 21.54 9.05 -3.11
CA LEU A 58 20.10 9.08 -2.82
C LEU A 58 19.40 7.81 -3.31
N THR A 59 19.70 7.35 -4.53
CA THR A 59 19.17 6.08 -5.04
C THR A 59 19.59 4.91 -4.16
N ALA A 60 20.84 4.84 -3.73
CA ALA A 60 21.32 3.75 -2.88
C ALA A 60 20.59 3.73 -1.53
N VAL A 61 20.37 4.89 -0.91
CA VAL A 61 19.64 5.00 0.36
C VAL A 61 18.17 4.61 0.20
N VAL A 62 17.50 5.09 -0.85
CA VAL A 62 16.10 4.73 -1.15
C VAL A 62 15.98 3.22 -1.44
N VAL A 63 16.88 2.66 -2.27
CA VAL A 63 16.90 1.22 -2.57
C VAL A 63 17.10 0.41 -1.28
N PHE A 64 18.05 0.81 -0.43
CA PHE A 64 18.31 0.11 0.82
C PHE A 64 17.09 0.12 1.76
N HIS A 65 16.42 1.26 1.86
CA HIS A 65 15.16 1.41 2.60
C HIS A 65 14.07 0.48 2.04
N GLU A 66 13.78 0.54 0.74
CA GLU A 66 12.77 -0.31 0.11
C GLU A 66 13.10 -1.80 0.18
N MET A 67 14.39 -2.17 0.12
CA MET A 67 14.83 -3.55 0.29
C MET A 67 14.43 -4.09 1.67
N GLY A 68 14.46 -3.26 2.71
CA GLY A 68 13.96 -3.61 4.03
C GLY A 68 12.48 -4.03 4.00
N HIS A 69 11.62 -3.20 3.41
CA HIS A 69 10.20 -3.54 3.21
C HIS A 69 10.03 -4.79 2.35
N PHE A 70 10.78 -4.90 1.25
CA PHE A 70 10.72 -6.01 0.32
C PHE A 70 11.06 -7.34 0.99
N PHE A 71 12.14 -7.39 1.77
CA PHE A 71 12.53 -8.61 2.49
C PHE A 71 11.52 -8.98 3.56
N ALA A 72 11.00 -8.00 4.32
CA ALA A 72 9.95 -8.27 5.31
C ALA A 72 8.67 -8.82 4.64
N MET A 73 8.23 -8.22 3.54
CA MET A 73 7.09 -8.72 2.77
C MET A 73 7.35 -10.14 2.22
N LYS A 74 8.57 -10.41 1.73
CA LYS A 74 8.96 -11.74 1.25
C LYS A 74 8.93 -12.79 2.36
N ILE A 75 9.43 -12.47 3.56
CA ILE A 75 9.36 -13.33 4.76
C ILE A 75 7.90 -13.65 5.10
N TYR A 76 7.01 -12.66 4.99
CA TYR A 76 5.58 -12.82 5.21
C TYR A 76 4.79 -13.34 4.01
N LYS A 77 5.48 -13.89 3.00
CA LYS A 77 4.90 -14.59 1.84
C LYS A 77 3.96 -13.74 0.97
N TYR A 78 4.24 -12.44 0.84
CA TYR A 78 3.57 -11.61 -0.16
C TYR A 78 3.91 -12.10 -1.57
N GLN A 79 2.92 -12.04 -2.46
CA GLN A 79 3.04 -12.41 -3.87
C GLN A 79 3.17 -11.16 -4.76
N GLU A 80 3.61 -11.35 -6.00
CA GLU A 80 3.75 -10.29 -7.01
C GLU A 80 4.62 -9.10 -6.54
N LEU A 81 5.70 -9.40 -5.81
CA LEU A 81 6.57 -8.36 -5.24
C LEU A 81 7.32 -7.58 -6.32
N GLY A 82 7.31 -6.25 -6.19
CA GLY A 82 8.07 -5.34 -7.06
C GLY A 82 8.40 -4.03 -6.36
N ILE A 83 9.52 -3.40 -6.75
CA ILE A 83 9.92 -2.08 -6.25
C ILE A 83 9.72 -1.07 -7.38
N PHE A 84 9.03 0.03 -7.10
CA PHE A 84 8.72 1.06 -8.09
C PHE A 84 9.23 2.41 -7.63
N PHE A 85 9.90 3.13 -8.53
CA PHE A 85 10.46 4.44 -8.23
C PHE A 85 9.55 5.55 -8.75
N ILE A 86 9.36 6.58 -7.93
CA ILE A 86 8.61 7.78 -8.28
C ILE A 86 9.61 8.95 -8.30
N PRO A 87 9.89 9.53 -9.48
CA PRO A 87 10.85 10.62 -9.59
C PRO A 87 10.61 11.75 -8.60
N LEU A 88 11.68 12.22 -7.96
CA LEU A 88 11.69 13.30 -6.96
C LEU A 88 10.92 13.01 -5.66
N MET A 89 10.32 11.84 -5.52
CA MET A 89 9.44 11.52 -4.38
C MET A 89 9.95 10.31 -3.59
N GLY A 90 10.54 9.31 -4.25
CA GLY A 90 11.12 8.14 -3.59
C GLY A 90 10.83 6.85 -4.35
N ALA A 91 10.54 5.78 -3.62
CA ALA A 91 10.11 4.51 -4.16
C ALA A 91 9.05 3.88 -3.25
N TYR A 92 8.48 2.76 -3.67
CA TYR A 92 7.60 1.94 -2.84
C TYR A 92 7.67 0.47 -3.26
N VAL A 93 7.49 -0.42 -2.29
CA VAL A 93 7.28 -1.85 -2.57
C VAL A 93 5.79 -2.14 -2.78
N SER A 94 5.49 -2.81 -3.90
CA SER A 94 4.18 -3.39 -4.18
C SER A 94 4.19 -4.88 -3.88
N GLY A 95 3.07 -5.40 -3.39
CA GLY A 95 2.84 -6.82 -3.19
C GLY A 95 1.39 -7.10 -2.83
N LYS A 96 0.94 -8.34 -3.05
CA LYS A 96 -0.41 -8.80 -2.72
C LYS A 96 -0.35 -9.88 -1.64
N LYS A 97 -1.26 -9.77 -0.67
CA LYS A 97 -1.56 -10.80 0.33
C LYS A 97 -3.02 -10.68 0.73
N GLN A 98 -3.71 -11.80 0.85
CA GLN A 98 -5.14 -11.83 1.21
C GLN A 98 -5.35 -11.36 2.65
N GLU A 99 -4.65 -12.01 3.59
CA GLU A 99 -4.72 -11.65 5.01
C GLU A 99 -3.42 -11.01 5.48
N VAL A 100 -3.53 -9.82 6.06
CA VAL A 100 -2.41 -9.12 6.66
C VAL A 100 -2.70 -8.95 8.14
N SER A 101 -1.75 -9.30 9.00
CA SER A 101 -1.87 -9.04 10.44
C SER A 101 -1.28 -7.69 10.82
N GLN A 102 -1.78 -7.10 11.89
CA GLN A 102 -1.27 -5.85 12.45
C GLN A 102 0.21 -5.99 12.85
N LYS A 103 0.60 -7.13 13.42
CA LYS A 103 2.01 -7.42 13.75
C LYS A 103 2.89 -7.46 12.51
N GLN A 104 2.45 -8.16 11.47
CA GLN A 104 3.18 -8.26 10.21
C GLN A 104 3.35 -6.87 9.58
N SER A 105 2.27 -6.09 9.56
CA SER A 105 2.29 -4.72 9.07
C SER A 105 3.30 -3.84 9.79
N ALA A 106 3.34 -3.91 11.13
CA ALA A 106 4.27 -3.11 11.91
C ALA A 106 5.73 -3.48 11.62
N VAL A 107 6.04 -4.79 11.53
CA VAL A 107 7.39 -5.25 11.18
C VAL A 107 7.78 -4.79 9.78
N ILE A 108 6.88 -4.92 8.80
CA ILE A 108 7.14 -4.46 7.43
C ILE A 108 7.44 -2.97 7.40
N LEU A 109 6.61 -2.14 8.04
CA LEU A 109 6.76 -0.68 8.04
C LEU A 109 8.01 -0.20 8.78
N LEU A 110 8.48 -0.95 9.78
CA LEU A 110 9.73 -0.63 10.49
C LEU A 110 10.98 -1.19 9.77
N ALA A 111 10.82 -2.21 8.92
CA ALA A 111 11.92 -2.89 8.27
C ALA A 111 12.65 -2.05 7.22
N GLY A 112 12.02 -1.03 6.64
CA GLY A 112 12.70 -0.02 5.81
C GLY A 112 13.49 0.99 6.63
N PRO A 113 12.84 1.76 7.53
CA PRO A 113 13.49 2.87 8.23
C PRO A 113 14.54 2.45 9.26
N LEU A 114 14.28 1.42 10.08
CA LEU A 114 15.20 1.08 11.18
C LEU A 114 16.59 0.65 10.70
N PRO A 115 16.74 -0.27 9.73
CA PRO A 115 18.06 -0.61 9.20
C PRO A 115 18.80 0.59 8.61
N GLY A 116 18.07 1.50 7.94
CA GLY A 116 18.64 2.71 7.37
C GLY A 116 19.22 3.64 8.44
N ILE A 117 18.50 3.85 9.54
CA ILE A 117 18.99 4.65 10.68
C ILE A 117 20.20 4.00 11.34
N ILE A 118 20.16 2.67 11.57
CA ILE A 118 21.29 1.93 12.15
C ILE A 118 22.53 2.08 11.25
N LEU A 119 22.38 1.89 9.94
CA LEU A 119 23.47 2.05 8.98
C LEU A 119 24.00 3.49 8.96
N GLY A 120 23.11 4.49 9.13
CA GLY A 120 23.48 5.88 9.22
C GLY A 120 24.35 6.18 10.44
N LEU A 121 23.95 5.71 11.62
CA LEU A 121 24.74 5.84 12.85
C LEU A 121 26.09 5.11 12.76
N LEU A 122 26.12 3.92 12.16
CA LEU A 122 27.37 3.19 11.92
C LEU A 122 28.28 3.95 10.94
N SER A 123 27.70 4.57 9.91
CA SER A 123 28.46 5.38 8.94
C SER A 123 29.06 6.61 9.61
N HIS A 124 28.34 7.26 10.52
CA HIS A 124 28.87 8.38 11.31
C HIS A 124 30.06 7.95 12.17
N PHE A 125 29.93 6.84 12.90
CA PHE A 125 31.01 6.30 13.71
C PHE A 125 32.27 5.94 12.90
N ILE A 126 32.10 5.48 11.65
CA ILE A 126 33.21 5.25 10.72
C ILE A 126 33.81 6.58 10.24
N ALA A 127 32.98 7.59 9.99
CA ALA A 127 33.44 8.91 9.57
C ALA A 127 34.34 9.55 10.64
N GLU A 128 33.97 9.49 11.91
CA GLU A 128 34.77 9.99 13.04
C GLU A 128 36.16 9.34 13.14
N GLN A 129 36.31 8.09 12.70
CA GLN A 129 37.58 7.38 12.75
C GLN A 129 38.46 7.56 11.50
N THR A 130 37.84 7.90 10.37
CA THR A 130 38.53 7.91 9.07
C THR A 130 38.69 9.30 8.47
N ASP A 131 37.98 10.30 8.99
CA ASP A 131 37.85 11.66 8.43
C ASP A 131 37.39 11.68 6.96
N ILE A 132 36.78 10.58 6.49
CA ILE A 132 36.28 10.46 5.12
C ILE A 132 34.89 11.11 5.06
N TYR A 133 34.84 12.30 4.46
CA TYR A 133 33.63 13.11 4.30
C TYR A 133 32.44 12.38 3.60
N PHE A 134 32.72 11.35 2.80
CA PHE A 134 31.66 10.52 2.20
C PHE A 134 30.81 9.81 3.25
N PHE A 135 31.41 9.25 4.30
CA PHE A 135 30.67 8.51 5.32
C PHE A 135 29.80 9.44 6.17
N GLU A 136 30.29 10.66 6.44
CA GLU A 136 29.51 11.68 7.15
C GLU A 136 28.27 12.09 6.33
N LYS A 137 28.45 12.36 5.04
CA LYS A 137 27.34 12.63 4.13
C LYS A 137 26.34 11.47 4.07
N LEU A 138 26.83 10.24 3.94
CA LEU A 138 25.99 9.05 3.88
C LEU A 138 25.18 8.88 5.18
N ALA A 139 25.81 9.11 6.34
CA ALA A 139 25.17 9.05 7.64
C ALA A 139 23.98 10.02 7.74
N TRP A 140 24.20 11.29 7.39
CA TRP A 140 23.15 12.31 7.39
C TRP A 140 21.98 11.95 6.48
N ILE A 141 22.25 11.51 5.25
CA ILE A 141 21.18 11.17 4.29
C ILE A 141 20.41 9.95 4.76
N LEU A 142 21.09 8.92 5.26
CA LEU A 142 20.48 7.72 5.82
C LEU A 142 19.57 8.08 7.00
N VAL A 143 20.08 8.78 8.01
CA VAL A 143 19.27 9.12 9.19
C VAL A 143 18.13 10.06 8.82
N PHE A 144 18.38 11.10 8.02
CA PHE A 144 17.37 12.06 7.62
C PHE A 144 16.22 11.42 6.83
N LEU A 145 16.51 10.67 5.76
CA LEU A 145 15.45 10.09 4.92
C LEU A 145 14.64 9.03 5.67
N ASN A 146 15.30 8.20 6.49
CA ASN A 146 14.60 7.17 7.24
C ASN A 146 13.78 7.76 8.40
N LEU A 147 14.24 8.84 9.05
CA LEU A 147 13.44 9.58 10.04
C LEU A 147 12.26 10.32 9.43
N LEU A 148 12.45 10.91 8.24
CA LEU A 148 11.35 11.50 7.48
C LEU A 148 10.26 10.46 7.27
N ASN A 149 10.61 9.24 6.84
CA ASN A 149 9.64 8.15 6.67
C ASN A 149 9.01 7.68 8.00
N LEU A 150 9.66 7.85 9.15
CA LEU A 150 9.06 7.57 10.46
C LEU A 150 8.13 8.66 10.99
N LEU A 151 8.02 9.83 10.33
CA LEU A 151 7.12 10.89 10.78
C LEU A 151 5.66 10.39 10.85
N PRO A 152 4.86 10.88 11.82
CA PRO A 152 3.47 10.49 12.02
C PRO A 152 2.54 11.18 11.00
N VAL A 153 2.83 11.02 9.71
CA VAL A 153 2.13 11.68 8.60
C VAL A 153 1.83 10.63 7.54
N TYR A 154 0.55 10.37 7.25
CA TYR A 154 0.19 9.47 6.15
C TYR A 154 0.55 10.14 4.81
N PRO A 155 1.17 9.45 3.83
CA PRO A 155 1.35 8.01 3.70
C PRO A 155 2.77 7.52 4.06
N LEU A 156 3.57 8.29 4.81
CA LEU A 156 4.90 7.86 5.27
C LEU A 156 4.78 6.64 6.19
N ASP A 157 5.84 5.86 6.32
CA ASP A 157 5.81 4.58 7.07
C ASP A 157 5.34 4.74 8.51
N GLY A 158 5.78 5.78 9.21
CA GLY A 158 5.36 6.10 10.57
C GLY A 158 3.87 6.45 10.64
N GLY A 159 3.37 7.22 9.68
CA GLY A 159 1.94 7.52 9.55
C GLY A 159 1.11 6.26 9.28
N GLN A 160 1.57 5.40 8.36
CA GLN A 160 0.94 4.11 8.10
C GLN A 160 0.99 3.19 9.33
N LEU A 161 2.07 3.22 10.11
CA LEU A 161 2.25 2.42 11.31
C LEU A 161 1.23 2.82 12.36
N LEU A 162 1.15 4.11 12.69
CA LEU A 162 0.18 4.63 13.65
C LEU A 162 -1.25 4.38 13.21
N HIS A 163 -1.52 4.58 11.91
CA HIS A 163 -2.82 4.30 11.33
C HIS A 163 -3.20 2.83 11.55
N ARG A 164 -2.37 1.87 11.12
CA ARG A 164 -2.66 0.44 11.30
C ARG A 164 -2.74 -0.01 12.76
N LEU A 165 -2.03 0.64 13.68
CA LEU A 165 -2.00 0.27 15.10
C LEU A 165 -3.21 0.78 15.91
N PHE A 166 -3.69 1.98 15.58
CA PHE A 166 -4.64 2.71 16.42
C PHE A 166 -5.87 3.23 15.69
N LEU A 167 -5.84 3.33 14.36
CA LEU A 167 -6.88 3.94 13.55
C LEU A 167 -7.47 2.90 12.59
N ASP A 168 -8.70 2.48 12.83
CA ASP A 168 -9.41 1.65 11.84
C ASP A 168 -9.77 2.49 10.60
N ASP A 169 -9.64 1.90 9.41
CA ASP A 169 -9.93 2.54 8.12
C ASP A 169 -11.38 3.07 8.03
N TYR A 170 -12.31 2.41 8.74
CA TYR A 170 -13.72 2.80 8.82
C TYR A 170 -13.97 3.94 9.83
N ASN A 171 -13.06 4.15 10.78
CA ASN A 171 -13.26 5.10 11.88
C ASN A 171 -13.00 6.55 11.43
N ILE A 172 -13.77 7.49 11.98
CA ILE A 172 -13.65 8.92 11.66
C ILE A 172 -12.28 9.48 12.03
N LEU A 173 -11.66 8.94 13.08
CA LEU A 173 -10.32 9.34 13.51
C LEU A 173 -9.25 9.04 12.45
N GLY A 174 -9.31 7.89 11.79
CA GLY A 174 -8.42 7.54 10.68
C GLY A 174 -8.57 8.52 9.51
N LYS A 175 -9.81 8.85 9.15
CA LYS A 175 -10.12 9.83 8.09
C LYS A 175 -9.61 11.23 8.43
N ILE A 176 -9.81 11.69 9.67
CA ILE A 176 -9.29 12.97 10.16
C ILE A 176 -7.75 12.99 10.11
N PHE A 177 -7.09 11.91 10.53
CA PHE A 177 -5.64 11.79 10.48
C PHE A 177 -5.08 11.91 9.05
N VAL A 178 -5.73 11.28 8.07
CA VAL A 178 -5.39 11.41 6.64
C VAL A 178 -5.58 12.84 6.15
N ILE A 179 -6.67 13.53 6.53
CA ILE A 179 -6.93 14.93 6.14
C ILE A 179 -5.88 15.87 6.74
N ILE A 180 -5.55 15.72 8.03
CA ILE A 180 -4.51 16.52 8.70
C ILE A 180 -3.15 16.29 8.03
N SER A 181 -2.81 15.03 7.74
CA SER A 181 -1.57 14.68 7.04
C SER A 181 -1.50 15.33 5.65
N ALA A 182 -2.59 15.27 4.88
CA ALA A 182 -2.68 15.91 3.58
C ALA A 182 -2.52 17.44 3.67
N GLY A 183 -3.18 18.08 4.65
CA GLY A 183 -3.07 19.51 4.90
C GLY A 183 -1.65 19.94 5.26
N LEU A 184 -0.96 19.18 6.10
CA LEU A 184 0.44 19.40 6.45
C LEU A 184 1.35 19.30 5.21
N MET A 185 1.18 18.26 4.39
CA MET A 185 1.97 18.09 3.16
C MET A 185 1.73 19.23 2.15
N ILE A 186 0.48 19.69 2.00
CA ILE A 186 0.15 20.86 1.18
C ILE A 186 0.89 22.09 1.71
N TRP A 187 0.80 22.35 3.02
CA TRP A 187 1.47 23.49 3.64
C TRP A 187 2.99 23.45 3.43
N VAL A 188 3.63 22.29 3.61
CA VAL A 188 5.06 22.10 3.35
C VAL A 188 5.39 22.34 1.87
N ALA A 189 4.59 21.81 0.95
CA ALA A 189 4.81 21.97 -0.49
C ALA A 189 4.83 23.44 -0.91
N PHE A 190 3.88 24.24 -0.40
CA PHE A 190 3.82 25.68 -0.68
C PHE A 190 4.93 26.47 0.04
N SER A 191 5.21 26.15 1.30
CA SER A 191 6.21 26.87 2.11
C SER A 191 7.64 26.65 1.61
N SER A 192 7.93 25.48 1.07
CA SER A 192 9.25 25.12 0.50
C SER A 192 9.37 25.35 -1.01
N ALA A 193 8.28 25.77 -1.67
CA ALA A 193 8.17 25.81 -3.13
C ALA A 193 8.45 24.45 -3.83
N PHE A 194 8.36 23.34 -3.11
CA PHE A 194 8.53 21.99 -3.66
C PHE A 194 7.17 21.38 -4.06
N TYR A 195 6.62 21.88 -5.17
CA TYR A 195 5.32 21.46 -5.69
C TYR A 195 5.16 19.96 -6.03
N PRO A 196 6.21 19.19 -6.41
CA PRO A 196 6.07 17.75 -6.60
C PRO A 196 5.46 17.02 -5.40
N LEU A 197 5.66 17.52 -4.17
CA LEU A 197 5.06 16.96 -2.96
C LEU A 197 3.52 16.91 -2.99
N LEU A 198 2.86 17.77 -3.77
CA LEU A 198 1.39 17.80 -3.92
C LEU A 198 0.81 16.51 -4.52
N PHE A 199 1.64 15.66 -5.13
CA PHE A 199 1.24 14.34 -5.62
C PHE A 199 0.65 13.45 -4.50
N PHE A 200 1.27 13.44 -3.31
CA PHE A 200 0.82 12.62 -2.18
C PHE A 200 -0.56 13.02 -1.64
N PRO A 201 -0.84 14.29 -1.27
CA PRO A 201 -2.17 14.67 -0.79
C PRO A 201 -3.23 14.48 -1.88
N PHE A 202 -2.90 14.71 -3.16
CA PHE A 202 -3.82 14.39 -4.25
C PHE A 202 -4.20 12.90 -4.27
N MET A 203 -3.22 11.99 -4.24
CA MET A 203 -3.48 10.55 -4.20
C MET A 203 -4.21 10.10 -2.94
N MET A 204 -3.87 10.66 -1.78
CA MET A 204 -4.52 10.32 -0.51
C MET A 204 -5.99 10.71 -0.50
N LEU A 205 -6.30 11.92 -0.95
CA LEU A 205 -7.67 12.42 -0.96
C LEU A 205 -8.52 11.65 -1.99
N THR A 206 -8.01 11.41 -3.20
CA THR A 206 -8.72 10.63 -4.23
C THR A 206 -8.99 9.20 -3.75
N ARG A 207 -8.00 8.55 -3.14
CA ARG A 207 -8.17 7.24 -2.49
C ARG A 207 -9.22 7.28 -1.39
N MET A 208 -9.14 8.23 -0.46
CA MET A 208 -10.10 8.36 0.64
C MET A 208 -11.53 8.57 0.14
N PHE A 209 -11.74 9.36 -0.91
CA PHE A 209 -13.06 9.51 -1.54
C PHE A 209 -13.56 8.21 -2.17
N GLY A 210 -12.66 7.44 -2.81
CA GLY A 210 -12.96 6.10 -3.31
C GLY A 210 -13.38 5.14 -2.20
N ASP A 211 -12.60 5.08 -1.12
CA ASP A 211 -12.85 4.23 0.05
C ASP A 211 -14.21 4.56 0.71
N LEU A 212 -14.56 5.84 0.81
CA LEU A 212 -15.87 6.29 1.29
C LEU A 212 -17.03 5.83 0.40
N GLN A 213 -16.83 5.76 -0.92
CA GLN A 213 -17.84 5.23 -1.83
C GLN A 213 -17.96 3.71 -1.68
N HIS A 214 -16.83 3.00 -1.60
CA HIS A 214 -16.81 1.55 -1.39
C HIS A 214 -17.49 1.16 -0.08
N GLU A 215 -17.18 1.82 1.04
CA GLU A 215 -17.81 1.59 2.36
C GLU A 215 -19.34 1.77 2.31
N ARG A 216 -19.83 2.79 1.59
CA ARG A 216 -21.28 3.01 1.44
C ARG A 216 -21.96 1.91 0.65
N ILE A 217 -21.29 1.34 -0.34
CA ILE A 217 -21.82 0.24 -1.15
C ILE A 217 -21.77 -1.05 -0.34
N GLU A 218 -20.67 -1.33 0.35
CA GLU A 218 -20.50 -2.47 1.26
C GLU A 218 -21.65 -2.56 2.27
N LYS A 219 -21.92 -1.47 3.00
CA LYS A 219 -23.04 -1.39 3.96
C LYS A 219 -24.41 -1.63 3.34
N LYS A 220 -24.62 -1.24 2.08
CA LYS A 220 -25.89 -1.51 1.37
C LYS A 220 -26.02 -2.98 1.01
N ILE A 221 -24.92 -3.62 0.60
CA ILE A 221 -24.86 -5.05 0.27
C ILE A 221 -25.08 -5.88 1.55
N GLU A 222 -24.42 -5.53 2.65
CA GLU A 222 -24.62 -6.19 3.95
C GLU A 222 -26.06 -6.04 4.47
N ALA A 223 -26.69 -4.88 4.25
CA ALA A 223 -28.09 -4.65 4.62
C ALA A 223 -29.08 -5.54 3.83
N GLU A 224 -28.67 -6.08 2.68
CA GLU A 224 -29.43 -7.09 1.91
C GLU A 224 -29.20 -8.52 2.44
N GLY A 225 -28.48 -8.68 3.56
CA GLY A 225 -28.24 -9.97 4.23
C GLY A 225 -27.08 -10.78 3.63
N ILE A 226 -26.23 -10.15 2.82
CA ILE A 226 -25.10 -10.78 2.15
C ILE A 226 -23.87 -10.68 3.06
N ASN A 227 -23.26 -11.82 3.39
CA ASN A 227 -22.04 -11.86 4.20
C ASN A 227 -20.79 -11.67 3.32
N LEU A 228 -20.11 -10.52 3.46
CA LEU A 228 -18.90 -10.18 2.70
C LEU A 228 -17.59 -10.66 3.36
N MET A 229 -17.68 -11.29 4.54
CA MET A 229 -16.53 -11.82 5.29
C MET A 229 -16.07 -13.20 4.80
N LYS A 230 -16.40 -13.56 3.56
CA LYS A 230 -15.99 -14.80 2.90
C LYS A 230 -15.01 -14.49 1.79
N THR A 231 -14.11 -15.41 1.49
CA THR A 231 -13.30 -15.40 0.27
C THR A 231 -14.14 -15.72 -0.96
N TYR A 232 -13.62 -15.42 -2.16
CA TYR A 232 -14.32 -15.74 -3.41
C TYR A 232 -14.51 -17.25 -3.56
N GLU A 233 -13.60 -18.06 -3.05
CA GLU A 233 -13.68 -19.52 -3.08
C GLU A 233 -14.80 -20.04 -2.16
N GLU A 234 -15.04 -19.37 -1.03
CA GLU A 234 -16.01 -19.78 0.00
C GLU A 234 -17.46 -19.40 -0.28
N ILE A 235 -17.72 -18.46 -1.20
CA ILE A 235 -19.10 -18.08 -1.55
C ILE A 235 -19.78 -19.14 -2.44
N THR A 236 -21.06 -19.42 -2.19
CA THR A 236 -21.85 -20.33 -3.05
C THR A 236 -22.19 -19.67 -4.40
N PRO A 237 -22.58 -20.42 -5.45
CA PRO A 237 -23.04 -19.82 -6.70
C PRO A 237 -24.21 -18.84 -6.51
N GLU A 238 -25.16 -19.17 -5.64
CA GLU A 238 -26.28 -18.28 -5.31
C GLU A 238 -25.82 -16.99 -4.63
N GLU A 239 -24.87 -17.08 -3.69
CA GLU A 239 -24.27 -15.91 -3.05
C GLU A 239 -23.53 -15.04 -4.07
N TYR A 240 -22.77 -15.66 -4.98
CA TYR A 240 -22.11 -14.95 -6.07
C TYR A 240 -23.10 -14.12 -6.90
N TRP A 241 -24.20 -14.72 -7.36
CA TRP A 241 -25.17 -13.98 -8.19
C TRP A 241 -25.92 -12.89 -7.42
N LYS A 242 -26.16 -13.09 -6.12
CA LYS A 242 -26.69 -12.02 -5.25
C LYS A 242 -25.71 -10.84 -5.15
N ILE A 243 -24.43 -11.12 -4.88
CA ILE A 243 -23.38 -10.09 -4.82
C ILE A 243 -23.24 -9.41 -6.18
N ARG A 244 -23.19 -10.17 -7.27
CA ARG A 244 -23.08 -9.68 -8.65
C ARG A 244 -24.22 -8.72 -8.99
N ASN A 245 -25.47 -9.09 -8.69
CA ASN A 245 -26.62 -8.22 -8.90
C ASN A 245 -26.54 -6.92 -8.10
N ALA A 246 -26.05 -6.99 -6.86
CA ALA A 246 -25.82 -5.79 -6.05
C ALA A 246 -24.69 -4.92 -6.63
N VAL A 247 -23.60 -5.53 -7.10
CA VAL A 247 -22.49 -4.83 -7.77
C VAL A 247 -23.00 -4.12 -9.03
N ILE A 248 -23.75 -4.79 -9.90
CA ILE A 248 -24.33 -4.21 -11.12
C ILE A 248 -25.26 -3.03 -10.79
N ARG A 249 -26.04 -3.15 -9.71
CA ARG A 249 -26.97 -2.10 -9.26
C ARG A 249 -26.25 -0.86 -8.75
N TYR A 250 -25.18 -1.02 -7.97
CA TYR A 250 -24.55 0.09 -7.25
C TYR A 250 -23.32 0.68 -7.95
N TYR A 251 -22.65 -0.06 -8.84
CA TYR A 251 -21.48 0.42 -9.58
C TYR A 251 -21.87 0.96 -10.96
N PRO A 252 -21.71 2.28 -11.23
CA PRO A 252 -22.15 2.89 -12.48
C PRO A 252 -21.56 2.26 -13.76
N GLN A 253 -20.35 1.69 -13.68
CA GLN A 253 -19.66 1.08 -14.82
C GLN A 253 -20.32 -0.20 -15.36
N PHE A 254 -21.24 -0.79 -14.59
CA PHE A 254 -21.91 -2.06 -14.91
C PHE A 254 -23.41 -1.89 -15.18
N LYS A 255 -23.91 -0.66 -15.30
CA LYS A 255 -25.34 -0.37 -15.52
C LYS A 255 -25.95 -1.00 -16.77
N ASP A 256 -25.12 -1.32 -17.75
CA ASP A 256 -25.47 -1.97 -19.02
C ASP A 256 -25.51 -3.51 -18.93
N VAL A 257 -25.16 -4.08 -17.78
CA VAL A 257 -25.20 -5.52 -17.55
C VAL A 257 -26.56 -5.92 -17.00
N ASN A 258 -27.16 -6.95 -17.58
CA ASN A 258 -28.47 -7.46 -17.14
C ASN A 258 -28.34 -8.18 -15.78
N PRO A 259 -29.27 -7.94 -14.83
CA PRO A 259 -29.34 -8.68 -13.58
C PRO A 259 -29.88 -10.10 -13.81
N ALA A 260 -29.46 -11.05 -12.97
CA ALA A 260 -30.05 -12.40 -12.97
C ALA A 260 -31.36 -12.46 -12.15
N PRO A 261 -32.29 -13.39 -12.47
CA PRO A 261 -32.30 -14.30 -13.63
C PRO A 261 -32.64 -13.60 -14.97
N PRO A 262 -32.14 -14.09 -16.14
CA PRO A 262 -31.38 -15.33 -16.35
C PRO A 262 -29.91 -15.23 -15.90
N TYR A 263 -29.29 -16.37 -15.58
CA TYR A 263 -27.90 -16.47 -15.09
C TYR A 263 -26.87 -16.41 -16.22
N GLU A 264 -26.85 -15.29 -16.96
CA GLU A 264 -25.99 -15.09 -18.13
C GLU A 264 -24.67 -14.40 -17.80
N ILE A 265 -23.57 -15.03 -18.19
CA ILE A 265 -22.21 -14.48 -18.06
C ILE A 265 -22.07 -13.29 -19.01
N SER A 266 -21.69 -12.14 -18.47
CA SER A 266 -21.51 -10.90 -19.22
C SER A 266 -20.14 -10.84 -19.90
N SER A 267 -20.02 -10.04 -20.96
CA SER A 267 -18.72 -9.66 -21.52
C SER A 267 -17.83 -8.89 -20.52
N LYS A 268 -18.44 -8.29 -19.48
CA LYS A 268 -17.75 -7.58 -18.39
C LYS A 268 -17.50 -8.45 -17.15
N GLU A 269 -17.75 -9.76 -17.20
CA GLU A 269 -17.74 -10.61 -16.00
C GLU A 269 -16.39 -10.60 -15.27
N GLU A 270 -15.26 -10.56 -15.98
CA GLU A 270 -13.93 -10.48 -15.38
C GLU A 270 -13.76 -9.23 -14.49
N GLN A 271 -14.28 -8.08 -14.94
CA GLN A 271 -14.25 -6.83 -14.17
C GLN A 271 -15.19 -6.89 -12.97
N ILE A 272 -16.34 -7.55 -13.12
CA ILE A 272 -17.30 -7.75 -12.04
C ILE A 272 -16.69 -8.65 -10.97
N ILE A 273 -16.10 -9.79 -11.35
CA ILE A 273 -15.40 -10.70 -10.43
C ILE A 273 -14.29 -9.96 -9.69
N THR A 274 -13.48 -9.16 -10.37
CA THR A 274 -12.43 -8.35 -9.72
C THR A 274 -13.01 -7.37 -8.70
N THR A 275 -14.18 -6.77 -9.01
CA THR A 275 -14.88 -5.87 -8.09
C THR A 275 -15.44 -6.64 -6.90
N ILE A 276 -16.03 -7.82 -7.12
CA ILE A 276 -16.52 -8.73 -6.09
C ILE A 276 -15.37 -9.14 -5.16
N GLN A 277 -14.22 -9.56 -5.70
CA GLN A 277 -13.03 -9.89 -4.91
C GLN A 277 -12.49 -8.70 -4.11
N GLY A 278 -12.71 -7.46 -4.57
CA GLY A 278 -12.38 -6.25 -3.82
C GLY A 278 -13.34 -5.95 -2.68
N LEU A 279 -14.60 -6.39 -2.79
CA LEU A 279 -15.63 -6.28 -1.75
C LEU A 279 -15.56 -7.42 -0.74
N LEU A 280 -15.16 -8.60 -1.20
CA LEU A 280 -14.92 -9.76 -0.37
C LEU A 280 -13.60 -9.61 0.36
N GLN A 281 -13.60 -10.09 1.60
CA GLN A 281 -12.57 -9.98 2.63
C GLN A 281 -11.16 -9.53 2.18
N ARG A 282 -10.80 -8.30 2.58
CA ARG A 282 -9.42 -7.82 2.81
C ARG A 282 -9.29 -7.31 4.25
N SER A 283 -9.57 -8.14 5.25
CA SER A 283 -9.54 -7.68 6.64
C SER A 283 -8.11 -7.69 7.19
N LEU A 284 -7.64 -6.54 7.68
CA LEU A 284 -6.49 -6.46 8.58
C LEU A 284 -6.86 -7.16 9.89
N THR A 285 -6.14 -8.22 10.25
CA THR A 285 -6.39 -8.89 11.53
C THR A 285 -5.72 -8.11 12.66
N GLN A 286 -6.54 -7.64 13.61
CA GLN A 286 -6.11 -6.90 14.80
C GLN A 286 -5.57 -7.88 15.85
N ASP A 287 -4.39 -8.45 15.60
CA ASP A 287 -3.80 -9.56 16.36
C ASP A 287 -2.86 -9.13 17.50
N LEU A 288 -2.77 -7.83 17.78
CA LEU A 288 -1.76 -7.26 18.66
C LEU A 288 -2.35 -6.81 20.01
N SER A 289 -1.77 -7.31 21.11
CA SER A 289 -2.15 -6.89 22.46
C SER A 289 -1.75 -5.43 22.74
N ILE A 290 -2.38 -4.81 23.74
CA ILE A 290 -2.03 -3.45 24.18
C ILE A 290 -0.54 -3.34 24.51
N GLY A 291 0.02 -4.34 25.22
CA GLY A 291 1.45 -4.38 25.53
C GLY A 291 2.33 -4.46 24.29
N GLY A 292 1.92 -5.23 23.28
CA GLY A 292 2.61 -5.26 21.99
C GLY A 292 2.57 -3.91 21.27
N LYS A 293 1.43 -3.20 21.31
CA LYS A 293 1.29 -1.88 20.66
C LYS A 293 2.21 -0.87 21.32
N ILE A 294 2.30 -0.90 22.66
CA ILE A 294 3.23 -0.07 23.43
C ILE A 294 4.68 -0.39 23.06
N LEU A 295 5.05 -1.67 22.98
CA LEU A 295 6.40 -2.07 22.58
C LEU A 295 6.77 -1.54 21.19
N ILE A 296 5.86 -1.67 20.22
CA ILE A 296 6.08 -1.16 18.86
C ILE A 296 6.19 0.37 18.86
N LEU A 297 5.38 1.08 19.65
CA LEU A 297 5.49 2.52 19.81
C LEU A 297 6.86 2.93 20.39
N VAL A 298 7.37 2.22 21.38
CA VAL A 298 8.70 2.48 21.93
C VAL A 298 9.77 2.29 20.84
N ILE A 299 9.70 1.19 20.08
CA ILE A 299 10.61 0.93 18.96
C ILE A 299 10.51 2.02 17.88
N TRP A 300 9.32 2.57 17.65
CA TRP A 300 9.09 3.64 16.68
C TRP A 300 9.60 5.01 17.17
N ILE A 301 9.54 5.29 18.47
CA ILE A 301 10.00 6.56 19.06
C ILE A 301 11.53 6.60 19.20
N LEU A 302 12.15 5.49 19.59
CA LEU A 302 13.60 5.42 19.86
C LEU A 302 14.50 6.02 18.75
N PRO A 303 14.26 5.77 17.46
CA PRO A 303 15.10 6.29 16.38
C PRO A 303 15.09 7.81 16.29
N PHE A 304 14.07 8.52 16.78
CA PHE A 304 14.06 9.98 16.81
C PHE A 304 15.16 10.58 17.70
N ALA A 305 15.83 9.76 18.52
CA ALA A 305 17.04 10.17 19.23
C ALA A 305 18.30 10.17 18.34
N ALA A 306 18.27 9.54 17.16
CA ALA A 306 19.42 9.41 16.25
C ALA A 306 20.12 10.75 15.92
N PRO A 307 19.41 11.88 15.68
CA PRO A 307 20.05 13.15 15.40
C PRO A 307 20.90 13.70 16.55
N PHE A 308 20.68 13.29 17.81
CA PHE A 308 21.54 13.70 18.93
C PHE A 308 22.92 13.03 18.90
N PHE A 309 23.04 11.91 18.19
CA PHE A 309 24.30 11.19 18.01
C PHE A 309 25.05 11.64 16.76
N LEU A 310 24.42 12.44 15.89
CA LEU A 310 25.08 13.09 14.77
C LEU A 310 25.49 14.48 15.22
N ASP A 311 26.78 14.83 15.12
CA ASP A 311 27.22 16.18 15.51
C ASP A 311 26.52 17.25 14.65
N LEU A 312 25.65 18.05 15.28
CA LEU A 312 24.90 19.14 14.64
C LEU A 312 25.82 20.18 13.97
N SER A 313 27.11 20.23 14.36
CA SER A 313 28.11 21.10 13.73
C SER A 313 28.36 20.76 12.25
N SER A 314 28.19 19.49 11.84
CA SER A 314 28.39 18.99 10.47
C SER A 314 27.34 19.46 9.46
N ILE A 315 26.13 19.85 9.92
CA ILE A 315 25.00 20.22 9.03
C ILE A 315 25.33 21.47 8.20
N THR A 316 26.10 22.41 8.76
CA THR A 316 26.46 23.66 8.08
C THR A 316 27.34 23.46 6.84
N ASN A 317 27.99 22.30 6.71
CA ASN A 317 28.85 21.94 5.57
C ASN A 317 28.16 21.01 4.55
N LEU A 318 26.86 20.71 4.71
CA LEU A 318 26.12 19.77 3.85
C LEU A 318 25.36 20.42 2.67
N PHE A 319 25.14 21.74 2.73
CA PHE A 319 24.44 22.54 1.71
C PHE A 319 25.34 23.65 1.14
#